data_AF-A0A2U9IIV1-F1
#
_entry.id   AF-A0A2U9IIV1-F1
#
_cell.length_a   1.000
_cell.length_b   1.000
_cell.length_c   1.000
_cell.angle_alpha   90.00
_cell.angle_beta   90.00
_cell.angle_gamma   90.00
#
_symmetry.space_group_name_H-M   'P 1'
#
loop_
_entity.id
_entity.type
_entity.pdbx_description
1 polymer ?
#
loop_
_entity_poly.entity_id
_entity_poly.type
_entity_poly.pdbx_seq_one_letter_code
_entity_poly.pdbx_strand_id
1 'polypeptide(L)'
;MRKLSAKAKNSLILSDIHYPHCDVEKIVEILNKENPDLVVLLGDIIVEKENDYKKFLKELNYKRKIIYIRGDEDVINGDTDILFLNVKNRNYILLHGNQYFNERAEYRFAKILKKINRNLPPLLFCLSFKILLRTTDYLILGHSHALVKFDNIKCANAGTLSDNHNIYMDKGYIKIDNNVELIKI
;
A
#
# COMPACT_ATOMS: atom_id res chain seq x y z
N MET A 1 -7.69 16.56 2.19
CA MET A 1 -6.77 15.44 2.46
C MET A 1 -6.46 15.37 3.94
N ARG A 2 -6.98 14.36 4.62
CA ARG A 2 -6.83 14.05 6.04
C ARG A 2 -5.46 13.43 6.30
N LYS A 3 -4.87 13.77 7.43
CA LYS A 3 -3.52 13.36 7.82
C LYS A 3 -3.56 12.76 9.22
N LEU A 4 -2.83 11.67 9.42
CA LEU A 4 -2.68 11.00 10.71
C LEU A 4 -1.20 10.78 10.98
N SER A 5 -0.79 10.89 12.24
CA SER A 5 0.54 10.47 12.70
C SER A 5 0.43 9.26 13.61
N ALA A 6 1.34 8.30 13.46
CA ALA A 6 1.40 7.11 14.30
C ALA A 6 2.85 6.72 14.63
N LYS A 7 3.01 5.98 15.72
CA LYS A 7 4.28 5.35 16.11
C LYS A 7 4.04 3.86 16.34
N ALA A 8 4.97 3.03 15.88
CA ALA A 8 4.91 1.57 16.06
C ALA A 8 6.31 1.00 16.30
N LYS A 9 6.38 -0.20 16.89
CA LYS A 9 7.65 -0.95 17.04
C LYS A 9 8.07 -1.60 15.72
N ASN A 10 7.12 -2.14 14.99
CA ASN A 10 7.21 -2.63 13.63
C ASN A 10 5.84 -2.46 12.96
N SER A 11 5.79 -2.51 11.63
CA SER A 11 4.53 -2.39 10.90
C SER A 11 4.50 -3.28 9.68
N LEU A 12 3.31 -3.76 9.36
CA LEU A 12 3.01 -4.51 8.15
C LEU A 12 2.11 -3.65 7.26
N ILE A 13 2.49 -3.49 6.01
CA ILE A 13 1.73 -2.68 5.04
C ILE A 13 1.15 -3.62 3.99
N LEU A 14 -0.18 -3.65 3.94
CA LEU A 14 -0.95 -4.44 2.98
C LEU A 14 -1.70 -3.45 2.08
N SER A 15 -1.64 -3.65 0.77
CA SER A 15 -2.18 -2.70 -0.21
C SER A 15 -3.02 -3.44 -1.24
N ASP A 16 -3.98 -2.75 -1.84
CA ASP A 16 -4.68 -3.23 -3.03
C ASP A 16 -5.27 -4.63 -2.81
N ILE A 17 -5.95 -4.84 -1.68
CA ILE A 17 -6.55 -6.12 -1.30
C ILE A 17 -7.82 -6.41 -2.11
N HIS A 18 -8.62 -5.38 -2.42
CA HIS A 18 -9.87 -5.46 -3.18
C HIS A 18 -10.83 -6.57 -2.69
N TYR A 19 -11.10 -6.63 -1.39
CA TYR A 19 -12.08 -7.57 -0.84
C TYR A 19 -13.44 -7.38 -1.53
N PRO A 20 -14.11 -8.48 -1.97
CA PRO A 20 -13.86 -9.89 -1.66
C PRO A 20 -12.95 -10.66 -2.64
N HIS A 21 -12.28 -9.99 -3.58
CA HIS A 21 -11.46 -10.61 -4.63
C HIS A 21 -10.03 -10.93 -4.15
N CYS A 22 -9.90 -11.53 -2.97
CA CYS A 22 -8.61 -11.90 -2.38
C CYS A 22 -8.71 -13.15 -1.52
N ASP A 23 -7.55 -13.75 -1.24
CA ASP A 23 -7.42 -14.85 -0.30
C ASP A 23 -7.24 -14.33 1.14
N VAL A 24 -8.35 -14.28 1.89
CA VAL A 24 -8.36 -13.80 3.27
C VAL A 24 -7.61 -14.74 4.21
N GLU A 25 -7.64 -16.05 3.96
CA GLU A 25 -6.89 -17.02 4.77
C GLU A 25 -5.40 -16.75 4.65
N LYS A 26 -4.92 -16.45 3.43
CA LYS A 26 -3.53 -16.05 3.22
C LYS A 26 -3.16 -14.77 3.96
N ILE A 27 -4.05 -13.79 4.02
CA ILE A 27 -3.83 -12.56 4.78
C ILE A 27 -3.70 -12.88 6.27
N VAL A 28 -4.56 -13.74 6.80
CA VAL A 28 -4.49 -14.19 8.20
C VAL A 28 -3.17 -14.91 8.49
N GLU A 29 -2.71 -15.80 7.60
CA GLU A 29 -1.39 -16.45 7.72
C GLU A 29 -0.25 -15.41 7.82
N ILE A 30 -0.27 -14.40 6.95
CA ILE A 30 0.73 -13.33 6.94
C ILE A 30 0.70 -12.55 8.27
N LEU A 31 -0.49 -12.16 8.73
CA LEU A 31 -0.66 -11.42 9.99
C LEU A 31 -0.13 -12.22 11.18
N ASN A 32 -0.39 -13.53 11.21
CA ASN A 32 0.09 -14.42 12.27
C ASN A 32 1.60 -14.63 12.22
N LYS A 33 2.14 -14.86 11.02
CA LYS A 33 3.57 -15.09 10.79
C LYS A 33 4.40 -13.85 11.14
N GLU A 34 4.00 -12.68 10.64
CA GLU A 34 4.77 -11.45 10.79
C GLU A 34 4.49 -10.75 12.13
N ASN A 35 3.35 -11.05 12.77
CA ASN A 35 2.97 -10.61 14.12
C ASN A 35 3.22 -9.10 14.38
N PRO A 36 2.72 -8.19 13.53
CA PRO A 36 3.10 -6.78 13.58
C PRO A 36 2.47 -6.02 14.77
N ASP A 37 3.09 -4.95 15.22
CA ASP A 37 2.55 -4.03 16.24
C ASP A 37 1.43 -3.16 15.62
N LEU A 38 1.60 -2.79 14.35
CA LEU A 38 0.64 -2.03 13.56
C LEU A 38 0.47 -2.62 12.16
N VAL A 39 -0.77 -2.85 11.74
CA VAL A 39 -1.11 -3.11 10.34
C VAL A 39 -1.57 -1.80 9.70
N VAL A 40 -1.04 -1.51 8.52
CA VAL A 40 -1.54 -0.42 7.67
C VAL A 40 -2.19 -1.05 6.46
N LEU A 41 -3.45 -0.73 6.24
CA LEU A 41 -4.19 -1.06 5.03
C LEU A 41 -4.09 0.15 4.08
N LEU A 42 -3.34 0.01 2.99
CA LEU A 42 -2.87 1.09 2.11
C LEU A 42 -3.77 1.24 0.86
N GLY A 43 -5.04 1.55 1.07
CA GLY A 43 -6.01 1.79 0.00
C GLY A 43 -6.42 0.56 -0.79
N ASP A 44 -7.57 0.69 -1.44
CA ASP A 44 -8.24 -0.32 -2.25
C ASP A 44 -8.37 -1.65 -1.51
N ILE A 45 -9.02 -1.57 -0.36
CA ILE A 45 -9.25 -2.68 0.57
C ILE A 45 -10.67 -3.19 0.44
N ILE A 46 -11.67 -2.30 0.45
CA ILE A 46 -13.10 -2.65 0.44
C ILE A 46 -13.75 -1.96 -0.76
N VAL A 47 -13.98 -2.72 -1.84
CA VAL A 47 -14.34 -2.14 -3.15
C VAL A 47 -15.78 -2.43 -3.60
N GLU A 48 -16.47 -3.37 -2.95
CA GLU A 48 -17.86 -3.70 -3.31
C GLU A 48 -18.91 -3.03 -2.40
N LYS A 49 -18.90 -3.33 -1.10
CA LYS A 49 -19.96 -2.90 -0.16
C LYS A 49 -19.40 -2.41 1.15
N GLU A 50 -19.99 -1.35 1.70
CA GLU A 50 -19.53 -0.78 2.98
C GLU A 50 -19.55 -1.79 4.14
N ASN A 51 -20.57 -2.67 4.17
CA ASN A 51 -20.69 -3.69 5.21
C ASN A 51 -19.59 -4.76 5.16
N ASP A 52 -18.88 -4.88 4.04
CA ASP A 52 -17.79 -5.84 3.90
C ASP A 52 -16.60 -5.47 4.78
N TYR A 53 -16.44 -4.20 5.17
CA TYR A 53 -15.36 -3.83 6.09
C TYR A 53 -15.46 -4.54 7.44
N LYS A 54 -16.66 -4.57 8.04
CA LYS A 54 -16.88 -5.27 9.30
C LYS A 54 -16.68 -6.77 9.15
N LYS A 55 -17.09 -7.34 8.01
CA LYS A 55 -16.91 -8.76 7.70
C LYS A 55 -15.43 -9.10 7.54
N PHE A 56 -14.70 -8.32 6.74
CA PHE A 56 -13.27 -8.44 6.52
C PHE A 56 -12.49 -8.37 7.84
N LEU A 57 -12.72 -7.35 8.67
CA LEU A 57 -12.07 -7.24 9.99
C LEU A 57 -12.37 -8.43 10.91
N LYS A 58 -13.61 -8.95 10.86
CA LYS A 58 -13.99 -10.15 11.63
C LYS A 58 -13.25 -11.39 11.13
N GLU A 59 -13.14 -11.57 9.82
CA GLU A 59 -12.41 -12.69 9.19
C GLU A 59 -10.91 -12.62 9.45
N LEU A 60 -10.32 -11.42 9.43
CA LEU A 60 -8.92 -11.23 9.86
C LEU A 60 -8.69 -11.62 11.32
N ASN A 61 -9.72 -11.52 12.17
CA ASN A 61 -9.68 -11.80 13.61
C ASN A 61 -8.47 -11.16 14.32
N TYR A 62 -8.07 -9.98 13.84
CA TYR A 62 -6.85 -9.33 14.26
C TYR A 62 -7.12 -8.33 15.39
N LYS A 63 -6.46 -8.52 16.54
CA LYS A 63 -6.76 -7.76 17.76
C LYS A 63 -5.87 -6.54 17.99
N ARG A 64 -4.81 -6.36 17.20
CA ARG A 64 -3.92 -5.21 17.32
C ARG A 64 -4.37 -4.07 16.42
N LYS A 65 -3.67 -2.94 16.52
CA LYS A 65 -4.02 -1.71 15.82
C LYS A 65 -3.95 -1.92 14.30
N ILE A 66 -4.99 -1.45 13.63
CA ILE A 66 -5.06 -1.31 12.18
C ILE A 66 -5.25 0.18 11.89
N ILE A 67 -4.56 0.71 10.88
CA ILE A 67 -4.83 2.03 10.32
C ILE A 67 -5.13 1.84 8.84
N TYR A 68 -6.24 2.41 8.39
CA TYR A 68 -6.69 2.33 7.02
C TYR A 68 -6.49 3.67 6.30
N ILE A 69 -5.72 3.66 5.23
CA ILE A 69 -5.58 4.77 4.29
C ILE A 69 -6.55 4.55 3.13
N ARG A 70 -7.35 5.56 2.78
CA ARG A 70 -8.33 5.47 1.68
C ARG A 70 -7.65 5.42 0.29
N GLY A 71 -8.07 4.48 -0.53
CA GLY A 71 -7.80 4.39 -1.98
C GLY A 71 -8.94 4.95 -2.84
N ASP A 72 -8.82 4.88 -4.16
CA ASP A 72 -9.81 5.35 -5.13
C ASP A 72 -11.00 4.42 -5.26
N GLU A 73 -10.79 3.11 -5.20
CA GLU A 73 -11.86 2.12 -5.35
C GLU A 73 -12.62 1.85 -4.04
N ASP A 74 -12.10 2.36 -2.92
CA ASP A 74 -12.70 2.16 -1.61
C ASP A 74 -14.10 2.79 -1.50
N VAL A 75 -15.09 1.94 -1.21
CA VAL A 75 -16.48 2.39 -0.97
C VAL A 75 -16.70 2.93 0.43
N ILE A 76 -15.70 2.82 1.32
CA ILE A 76 -15.73 3.40 2.67
C ILE A 76 -14.65 4.45 2.86
N ASN A 77 -14.83 5.30 3.87
CA ASN A 77 -13.77 6.17 4.32
C ASN A 77 -12.75 5.39 5.16
N GLY A 78 -11.49 5.38 4.74
CA GLY A 78 -10.38 5.00 5.62
C GLY A 78 -10.21 6.00 6.79
N ASP A 79 -9.36 5.69 7.76
CA ASP A 79 -9.02 6.56 8.89
C ASP A 79 -8.32 7.86 8.46
N THR A 80 -7.55 7.80 7.37
CA THR A 80 -6.78 8.94 6.85
C THR A 80 -6.58 8.84 5.34
N ASP A 81 -6.06 9.90 4.73
CA ASP A 81 -5.62 9.89 3.33
C ASP A 81 -4.08 9.86 3.23
N ILE A 82 -3.38 10.34 4.26
CA ILE A 82 -1.93 10.22 4.42
C ILE A 82 -1.61 9.80 5.86
N LEU A 83 -0.69 8.85 6.01
CA LEU A 83 -0.12 8.44 7.29
C LEU A 83 1.36 8.84 7.38
N PHE A 84 1.68 9.61 8.42
CA PHE A 84 3.06 9.85 8.87
C PHE A 84 3.39 8.83 9.96
N LEU A 85 4.16 7.81 9.62
CA LEU A 85 4.50 6.71 10.51
C LEU A 85 5.94 6.82 11.00
N ASN A 86 6.14 6.74 12.32
CA ASN A 86 7.46 6.59 12.91
C ASN A 86 7.66 5.13 13.38
N VAL A 87 8.65 4.44 12.83
CA VAL A 87 9.08 3.11 13.29
C VAL A 87 10.54 3.19 13.68
N LYS A 88 10.86 2.86 14.93
CA LYS A 88 12.24 2.87 15.46
C LYS A 88 13.03 4.14 15.09
N ASN A 89 12.40 5.31 15.29
CA ASN A 89 12.96 6.65 14.99
C ASN A 89 13.21 6.95 13.51
N ARG A 90 12.67 6.16 12.59
CA ARG A 90 12.64 6.46 11.15
C ARG A 90 11.25 6.88 10.73
N ASN A 91 11.18 7.92 9.89
CA ASN A 91 9.93 8.48 9.41
C ASN A 91 9.58 7.90 8.03
N TYR A 92 8.32 7.54 7.89
CA TYR A 92 7.71 7.03 6.68
C TYR A 92 6.47 7.85 6.37
N ILE A 93 6.24 8.11 5.09
CA ILE A 93 5.00 8.69 4.59
C ILE A 93 4.32 7.61 3.76
N LEU A 94 3.08 7.29 4.11
CA LEU A 94 2.28 6.29 3.42
C LEU A 94 1.02 6.94 2.86
N LEU A 95 0.73 6.66 1.60
CA LEU A 95 -0.48 7.05 0.89
C LEU A 95 -0.71 6.10 -0.28
N HIS A 96 -1.95 5.96 -0.72
CA HIS A 96 -2.30 4.97 -1.74
C HIS A 96 -1.69 5.31 -3.11
N GLY A 97 -1.86 6.53 -3.61
CA GLY A 97 -1.20 7.00 -4.83
C GLY A 97 -2.14 7.53 -5.93
N ASN A 98 -3.45 7.34 -5.77
CA ASN A 98 -4.49 7.85 -6.66
C ASN A 98 -4.75 9.36 -6.51
N GLN A 99 -4.25 9.99 -5.45
CA GLN A 99 -4.64 11.35 -5.07
C GLN A 99 -4.20 12.45 -6.06
N TYR A 100 -3.39 12.13 -7.10
CA TYR A 100 -2.74 13.14 -7.96
C TYR A 100 -2.61 12.77 -9.46
N PHE A 101 -3.26 11.72 -9.94
CA PHE A 101 -3.01 11.14 -11.27
C PHE A 101 -4.28 11.00 -12.12
N ASN A 102 -4.17 11.24 -13.43
CA ASN A 102 -5.30 11.24 -14.37
C ASN A 102 -5.25 9.93 -15.20
N GLU A 103 -6.05 8.95 -14.78
CA GLU A 103 -5.84 7.51 -15.02
C GLU A 103 -5.64 7.08 -16.48
N ARG A 104 -6.42 7.59 -17.45
CA ARG A 104 -6.47 6.96 -18.79
C ARG A 104 -5.21 7.14 -19.63
N ALA A 105 -4.64 8.34 -19.67
CA ALA A 105 -3.46 8.63 -20.48
C ALA A 105 -2.20 8.03 -19.86
N GLU A 106 -2.09 8.13 -18.54
CA GLU A 106 -0.98 7.62 -17.75
C GLU A 106 -0.92 6.08 -17.78
N TYR A 107 -2.07 5.42 -17.74
CA TYR A 107 -2.16 3.97 -17.85
C TYR A 107 -1.60 3.45 -19.19
N ARG A 108 -1.91 4.12 -20.31
CA ARG A 108 -1.34 3.77 -21.62
C ARG A 108 0.16 3.99 -21.66
N PHE A 109 0.63 5.12 -21.14
CA PHE A 109 2.05 5.44 -21.09
C PHE A 109 2.82 4.46 -20.19
N ALA A 110 2.28 4.11 -19.03
CA ALA A 110 2.84 3.11 -18.12
C ALA A 110 2.95 1.73 -18.78
N LYS A 111 1.95 1.31 -19.59
CA LYS A 111 2.04 0.07 -20.37
C LYS A 111 3.20 0.07 -21.38
N ILE A 112 3.42 1.19 -22.06
CA ILE A 112 4.54 1.33 -23.01
C ILE A 112 5.87 1.28 -22.26
N LEU A 113 6.01 2.10 -21.22
CA LEU A 113 7.22 2.15 -20.40
C LEU A 113 7.55 0.80 -19.77
N LYS A 114 6.55 0.05 -19.29
CA LYS A 114 6.73 -1.30 -18.73
C LYS A 114 7.39 -2.25 -19.73
N LYS A 115 7.05 -2.15 -21.03
CA LYS A 115 7.67 -2.97 -22.09
C LYS A 115 9.14 -2.63 -22.31
N ILE A 116 9.52 -1.37 -22.12
CA ILE A 116 10.92 -0.92 -22.21
C ILE A 116 11.69 -1.38 -20.99
N ASN A 117 11.16 -1.09 -19.80
CA ASN A 117 11.71 -1.53 -18.53
C ASN A 117 10.62 -1.53 -17.45
N ARG A 118 10.40 -2.71 -16.87
CA ARG A 118 9.38 -2.96 -15.84
C ARG A 118 9.46 -2.01 -14.64
N ASN A 119 10.63 -1.48 -14.31
CA ASN A 119 10.82 -0.60 -13.16
C ASN A 119 10.58 0.88 -13.46
N LEU A 120 10.48 1.29 -14.74
CA LEU A 120 10.31 2.70 -15.09
C LEU A 120 8.98 3.28 -14.59
N PRO A 121 7.81 2.64 -14.81
CA PRO A 121 6.56 3.21 -14.31
C PRO A 121 6.53 3.42 -12.78
N PRO A 122 6.82 2.42 -11.93
CA PRO A 122 6.81 2.63 -10.49
C PRO A 122 7.92 3.56 -10.00
N LEU A 123 9.06 3.64 -10.71
CA LEU A 123 10.11 4.63 -10.40
C LEU A 123 9.62 6.06 -10.63
N LEU A 124 9.02 6.32 -11.80
CA LEU A 124 8.48 7.64 -12.12
C LEU A 124 7.35 8.01 -11.15
N PHE A 125 6.50 7.05 -10.79
CA PHE A 125 5.45 7.23 -9.78
C PHE A 125 6.01 7.62 -8.40
N CYS A 126 7.06 6.93 -7.95
CA CYS A 126 7.78 7.30 -6.73
C CYS A 126 8.39 8.72 -6.83
N LEU A 127 9.06 9.04 -7.93
CA LEU A 127 9.72 10.33 -8.14
C LEU A 127 8.72 11.49 -8.15
N SER A 128 7.60 11.35 -8.85
CA SER A 128 6.56 12.37 -8.91
C SER A 128 6.00 12.69 -7.52
N PHE A 129 5.73 11.68 -6.70
CA PHE A 129 5.27 11.88 -5.34
C PHE A 129 6.34 12.50 -4.44
N LYS A 130 7.61 12.10 -4.61
CA LYS A 130 8.73 12.71 -3.88
C LYS A 130 8.85 14.20 -4.17
N ILE A 131 8.72 14.60 -5.43
CA ILE A 131 8.75 16.00 -5.86
C ILE A 131 7.54 16.76 -5.31
N LEU A 132 6.35 16.19 -5.48
CA LEU A 132 5.09 16.81 -5.06
C LEU A 132 5.03 17.05 -3.55
N LEU A 133 5.41 16.05 -2.76
CA LEU A 133 5.41 16.11 -1.29
C LEU A 133 6.63 16.85 -0.73
N ARG A 134 7.64 17.15 -1.56
CA ARG A 134 8.90 17.81 -1.18
C ARG A 134 9.54 17.18 0.06
N THR A 135 9.65 15.84 0.09
CA THR A 135 10.05 15.08 1.28
C THR A 135 11.32 14.24 1.08
N THR A 136 12.15 14.20 2.11
CA THR A 136 13.32 13.31 2.22
C THR A 136 13.00 12.01 2.98
N ASP A 137 11.84 11.92 3.62
CA ASP A 137 11.36 10.74 4.36
C ASP A 137 11.10 9.56 3.42
N TYR A 138 11.06 8.34 3.96
CA TYR A 138 10.82 7.16 3.15
C TYR A 138 9.35 7.10 2.72
N LEU A 139 9.09 6.95 1.42
CA LEU A 139 7.74 6.92 0.86
C LEU A 139 7.27 5.49 0.61
N ILE A 140 6.05 5.15 1.02
CA ILE A 140 5.40 3.87 0.71
C ILE A 140 4.09 4.15 -0.05
N LEU A 141 3.94 3.54 -1.22
CA LEU A 141 2.82 3.73 -2.14
C LEU A 141 2.10 2.40 -2.44
N GLY A 142 0.82 2.47 -2.80
CA GLY A 142 0.00 1.39 -3.33
C GLY A 142 -0.34 1.61 -4.82
N HIS A 143 -1.57 1.29 -5.22
CA HIS A 143 -2.26 1.65 -6.47
C HIS A 143 -1.70 0.99 -7.75
N SER A 144 -0.38 0.96 -7.90
CA SER A 144 0.27 0.45 -9.10
C SER A 144 0.28 -1.07 -9.19
N HIS A 145 -0.03 -1.79 -8.11
CA HIS A 145 0.14 -3.24 -7.92
C HIS A 145 1.58 -3.75 -8.14
N ALA A 146 2.57 -2.86 -8.23
CA ALA A 146 3.98 -3.22 -8.39
C ALA A 146 4.63 -3.41 -7.02
N LEU A 147 5.35 -4.52 -6.80
CA LEU A 147 6.11 -4.75 -5.58
C LEU A 147 7.58 -4.46 -5.85
N VAL A 148 7.99 -3.22 -5.59
CA VAL A 148 9.34 -2.74 -5.93
C VAL A 148 9.81 -1.70 -4.94
N LYS A 149 11.14 -1.62 -4.78
CA LYS A 149 11.81 -0.74 -3.83
C LYS A 149 12.97 -0.03 -4.54
N PHE A 150 13.08 1.26 -4.30
CA PHE A 150 14.13 2.12 -4.84
C PHE A 150 14.88 2.81 -3.69
N ASP A 151 15.96 2.19 -3.21
CA ASP A 151 16.74 2.68 -2.07
C ASP A 151 17.29 4.10 -2.29
N ASN A 152 17.78 4.40 -3.50
CA ASN A 152 18.39 5.70 -3.84
C ASN A 152 17.43 6.88 -3.69
N ILE A 153 16.12 6.66 -3.84
CA ILE A 153 15.09 7.68 -3.68
C ILE A 153 14.22 7.44 -2.45
N LYS A 154 14.54 6.44 -1.61
CA LYS A 154 13.78 6.06 -0.42
C LYS A 154 12.28 5.93 -0.71
N CYS A 155 11.92 5.09 -1.67
CA CYS A 155 10.52 4.83 -2.01
C CYS A 155 10.28 3.34 -2.24
N ALA A 156 9.09 2.84 -1.91
CA ALA A 156 8.65 1.50 -2.26
C ALA A 156 7.16 1.51 -2.65
N ASN A 157 6.80 0.60 -3.56
CA ASN A 157 5.41 0.26 -3.86
C ASN A 157 5.08 -1.10 -3.24
N ALA A 158 3.88 -1.22 -2.67
CA ALA A 158 3.49 -2.29 -1.78
C ALA A 158 2.94 -3.55 -2.48
N GLY A 159 2.93 -3.60 -3.81
CA GLY A 159 2.36 -4.72 -4.55
C GLY A 159 0.85 -4.81 -4.39
N THR A 160 0.31 -6.02 -4.43
CA THR A 160 -1.11 -6.30 -4.25
C THR A 160 -1.32 -7.65 -3.57
N LEU A 161 -2.46 -7.82 -2.91
CA LEU A 161 -2.96 -9.12 -2.45
C LEU A 161 -4.23 -9.56 -3.20
N SER A 162 -4.78 -8.70 -4.05
CA SER A 162 -5.97 -8.95 -4.87
C SER A 162 -5.70 -9.86 -6.06
N ASP A 163 -6.66 -10.69 -6.42
CA ASP A 163 -6.67 -11.50 -7.64
C ASP A 163 -7.13 -10.70 -8.87
N ASN A 164 -7.61 -9.47 -8.69
CA ASN A 164 -8.04 -8.59 -9.78
C ASN A 164 -6.87 -8.13 -10.65
N HIS A 165 -7.05 -8.22 -11.96
CA HIS A 165 -5.98 -7.96 -12.92
C HIS A 165 -5.70 -6.46 -13.12
N ASN A 166 -4.44 -6.05 -12.97
CA ASN A 166 -3.96 -4.69 -13.26
C ASN A 166 -2.67 -4.72 -14.14
N ILE A 167 -2.07 -3.57 -14.46
CA ILE A 167 -0.81 -3.48 -15.23
C ILE A 167 0.27 -4.32 -14.54
N TYR A 168 0.38 -4.24 -13.22
CA TYR A 168 1.20 -5.12 -12.42
C TYR A 168 0.31 -6.06 -11.61
N MET A 169 0.86 -7.21 -11.26
CA MET A 169 0.21 -8.23 -10.42
C MET A 169 1.28 -8.83 -9.50
N ASP A 170 2.10 -7.97 -8.90
CA ASP A 170 3.17 -8.43 -8.03
C ASP A 170 2.61 -8.72 -6.64
N LYS A 171 2.31 -10.00 -6.41
CA LYS A 171 1.77 -10.51 -5.15
C LYS A 171 2.78 -10.36 -4.02
N GLY A 172 2.37 -9.67 -2.96
CA GLY A 172 3.23 -9.48 -1.80
C GLY A 172 2.80 -8.32 -0.91
N TYR A 173 3.69 -7.96 0.00
CA TYR A 173 3.46 -6.91 0.98
C TYR A 173 4.79 -6.30 1.46
N ILE A 174 4.70 -5.25 2.27
CA ILE A 174 5.86 -4.60 2.88
C ILE A 174 5.88 -4.85 4.39
N LYS A 175 7.07 -5.16 4.90
CA LYS A 175 7.39 -5.16 6.32
C LYS A 175 8.30 -3.99 6.64
N ILE A 176 7.99 -3.27 7.70
CA ILE A 176 8.80 -2.19 8.25
C ILE A 176 9.20 -2.58 9.67
N ASP A 177 10.47 -2.87 9.87
CA ASP A 177 11.06 -3.03 11.20
C ASP A 177 12.28 -2.13 11.33
N ASN A 178 13.49 -2.67 11.19
CA ASN A 178 14.69 -1.85 11.06
C ASN A 178 14.80 -1.20 9.68
N ASN A 179 14.36 -1.90 8.63
CA ASN A 179 14.38 -1.45 7.24
C ASN A 179 13.04 -1.75 6.57
N VAL A 180 12.86 -1.24 5.34
CA VAL A 180 11.76 -1.61 4.45
C VAL A 180 12.16 -2.88 3.68
N GLU A 181 11.36 -3.93 3.87
CA GLU A 181 11.51 -5.24 3.24
C GLU A 181 10.28 -5.55 2.38
N LEU A 182 10.51 -6.04 1.16
CA LEU A 182 9.46 -6.52 0.27
C LEU A 182 9.34 -8.03 0.42
N ILE A 183 8.15 -8.54 0.72
CA ILE A 183 7.91 -9.97 0.83
C ILE A 183 7.00 -10.39 -0.34
N LYS A 184 7.54 -11.24 -1.22
CA LYS A 184 6.81 -11.84 -2.33
C LYS A 184 6.05 -13.08 -1.87
N ILE A 185 4.90 -13.33 -2.49
CA ILE A 185 4.05 -14.51 -2.25
C ILE A 185 3.99 -15.33 -3.54
#